data_AF-A0A7G9WF66-F1
#
_entry.id   AF-A0A7G9WF66-F1
#
_cell.length_a   1.000
_cell.length_b   1.000
_cell.length_c   1.000
_cell.angle_alpha   90.00
_cell.angle_beta   90.00
_cell.angle_gamma   90.00
#
_symmetry.space_group_name_H-M   'P 1'
#
loop_
_entity.id
_entity.type
_entity.pdbx_description
1 polymer ?
#
loop_
_entity_poly.entity_id
_entity_poly.type
_entity_poly.pdbx_seq_one_letter_code
_entity_poly.pdbx_strand_id
1 'polypeptide(L)'
;MPRTRMFTFDRQNRELLATIRYGMQLYGYNRADMVAALHIGTDTWTRRLRKPDDFTLAELRRLSQKLRIPLTSLLDNVKEGKSA
;
A
#
# COMPACT_ATOMS: atom_id res chain seq x y z
N MET A 1 27.75 -1.25 13.88
CA MET A 1 26.43 -0.83 14.40
C MET A 1 25.35 -1.33 13.47
N PRO A 2 24.31 -2.06 13.92
CA PRO A 2 23.35 -2.64 13.00
C PRO A 2 22.32 -1.58 12.58
N ARG A 3 22.40 -1.08 11.33
CA ARG A 3 21.39 -0.23 10.67
C ARG A 3 20.22 -1.06 10.10
N THR A 4 19.93 -2.23 10.66
CA THR A 4 19.09 -3.24 10.01
C THR A 4 17.60 -2.90 10.04
N ARG A 5 17.12 -2.19 11.06
CA ARG A 5 15.68 -1.88 11.23
C ARG A 5 15.13 -0.85 10.24
N MET A 6 15.94 0.13 9.82
CA MET A 6 15.48 1.13 8.82
C MET A 6 15.18 0.46 7.47
N PHE A 7 15.98 -0.54 7.10
CA PHE A 7 15.87 -1.21 5.80
C PHE A 7 14.58 -2.04 5.67
N THR A 8 14.07 -2.62 6.76
CA THR A 8 12.85 -3.44 6.74
C THR A 8 11.59 -2.62 6.53
N PHE A 9 11.47 -1.46 7.18
CA PHE A 9 10.31 -0.57 7.00
C PHE A 9 10.28 0.05 5.60
N ASP A 10 11.43 0.48 5.08
CA ASP A 10 11.53 0.99 3.72
C ASP A 10 11.12 -0.05 2.67
N ARG A 11 11.49 -1.31 2.89
CA ARG A 11 11.10 -2.41 2.02
C ARG A 11 9.60 -2.66 2.06
N GLN A 12 9.01 -2.78 3.25
CA GLN A 12 7.56 -2.98 3.42
C GLN A 12 6.75 -1.87 2.78
N ASN A 13 7.17 -0.61 2.94
CA ASN A 13 6.53 0.54 2.33
C ASN A 13 6.61 0.52 0.80
N ARG A 14 7.73 0.10 0.23
CA ARG A 14 7.87 -0.09 -1.23
C ARG A 14 6.97 -1.21 -1.75
N GLU A 15 6.90 -2.34 -1.03
CA GLU A 15 6.07 -3.48 -1.38
C GLU A 15 4.57 -3.11 -1.31
N LEU A 16 4.13 -2.40 -0.26
CA LEU A 16 2.77 -1.85 -0.16
C LEU A 16 2.43 -0.97 -1.38
N LEU A 17 3.30 -0.03 -1.72
CA LEU A 17 3.09 0.85 -2.87
C LEU A 17 3.08 0.08 -4.20
N ALA A 18 3.94 -0.92 -4.36
CA ALA A 18 3.97 -1.77 -5.54
C ALA A 18 2.66 -2.55 -5.69
N THR A 19 2.16 -3.14 -4.60
CA THR A 19 0.88 -3.87 -4.56
C THR A 19 -0.30 -2.96 -4.93
N ILE A 20 -0.34 -1.75 -4.37
CA ILE A 20 -1.39 -0.76 -4.71
C ILE A 20 -1.31 -0.39 -6.20
N ARG A 21 -0.12 -0.06 -6.71
CA ARG A 21 0.07 0.32 -8.12
C ARG A 21 -0.28 -0.82 -9.08
N TYR A 22 0.12 -2.03 -8.75
CA TYR A 22 -0.22 -3.22 -9.51
C TYR A 22 -1.73 -3.45 -9.56
N GLY A 23 -2.42 -3.37 -8.41
CA GLY A 23 -3.87 -3.44 -8.35
C GLY A 23 -4.53 -2.35 -9.20
N MET A 24 -4.07 -1.11 -9.10
CA MET A 24 -4.57 -0.02 -9.93
C MET A 24 -4.42 -0.32 -11.43
N GLN A 25 -3.26 -0.81 -11.85
CA GLN A 25 -3.00 -1.16 -13.25
C GLN A 25 -3.90 -2.31 -13.72
N LEU A 26 -4.05 -3.36 -12.90
CA LEU A 26 -4.85 -4.55 -13.23
C LEU A 26 -6.32 -4.20 -13.49
N TYR A 27 -6.88 -3.29 -12.69
CA TYR A 27 -8.28 -2.87 -12.80
C TYR A 27 -8.49 -1.58 -13.60
N GLY A 28 -7.41 -1.00 -14.17
CA GLY A 28 -7.48 0.24 -14.94
C GLY A 28 -7.85 1.48 -14.12
N TYR A 29 -7.61 1.47 -12.81
CA TYR A 29 -7.94 2.59 -11.94
C TYR A 29 -6.91 3.69 -12.01
N ASN A 30 -7.40 4.93 -12.08
CA ASN A 30 -6.57 6.12 -12.02
C ASN A 30 -6.55 6.70 -10.58
N ARG A 31 -5.82 7.81 -10.42
CA ARG A 31 -5.72 8.51 -9.13
C ARG A 31 -7.08 9.00 -8.62
N ALA A 32 -7.93 9.55 -9.50
CA ALA A 32 -9.24 10.07 -9.10
C ALA A 32 -10.13 8.95 -8.54
N ASP A 33 -10.07 7.76 -9.12
CA ASP A 33 -10.81 6.59 -8.64
C ASP A 33 -10.40 6.18 -7.22
N MET A 34 -9.10 6.23 -6.92
CA MET A 34 -8.57 5.89 -5.59
C MET A 34 -8.93 6.96 -4.55
N VAL A 35 -8.78 8.22 -4.91
CA VAL A 35 -9.14 9.37 -4.05
C VAL A 35 -10.63 9.33 -3.71
N ALA A 36 -11.49 9.04 -4.70
CA ALA A 36 -12.93 8.87 -4.50
C ALA A 36 -13.24 7.65 -3.62
N ALA A 37 -12.64 6.48 -3.89
CA ALA A 37 -12.87 5.26 -3.12
C ALA A 37 -12.42 5.39 -1.66
N LEU A 38 -11.38 6.19 -1.41
CA LEU A 38 -10.85 6.43 -0.07
C LEU A 38 -11.57 7.56 0.67
N HIS A 39 -12.38 8.37 -0.02
CA HIS A 39 -12.99 9.60 0.50
C HIS A 39 -11.93 10.56 1.09
N ILE A 40 -10.82 10.75 0.38
CA ILE A 40 -9.75 11.67 0.78
C ILE A 40 -9.52 12.73 -0.29
N GLY A 41 -8.70 13.74 0.01
CA GLY A 41 -8.25 14.72 -0.98
C GLY A 41 -7.09 14.20 -1.83
N THR A 42 -6.88 14.81 -3.00
CA THR A 42 -5.75 14.51 -3.88
C THR A 42 -4.40 14.73 -3.19
N ASP A 43 -4.30 15.75 -2.34
CA ASP A 43 -3.07 16.07 -1.62
C ASP A 43 -2.76 15.04 -0.53
N THR A 44 -3.80 14.58 0.16
CA THR A 44 -3.69 13.48 1.12
C THR A 44 -3.17 12.23 0.44
N TRP A 45 -3.71 11.88 -0.74
CA TRP A 45 -3.21 10.74 -1.52
C TRP A 45 -1.72 10.87 -1.85
N THR A 46 -1.28 12.04 -2.37
CA THR A 46 0.15 12.26 -2.65
C THR A 46 1.01 12.14 -1.41
N ARG A 47 0.54 12.65 -0.26
CA ARG A 47 1.23 12.52 1.03
C ARG A 47 1.37 11.05 1.44
N ARG A 48 0.30 10.25 1.30
CA ARG A 48 0.33 8.80 1.59
C ARG A 48 1.28 8.04 0.67
N LEU A 49 1.36 8.41 -0.61
CA LEU A 49 2.32 7.81 -1.53
C LEU A 49 3.77 8.15 -1.17
N ARG A 50 4.02 9.34 -0.60
CA ARG A 50 5.35 9.75 -0.13
C ARG A 50 5.72 9.11 1.20
N LYS A 51 4.74 8.93 2.09
CA LYS A 51 4.90 8.30 3.40
C LYS A 51 3.79 7.27 3.64
N PRO A 52 4.01 6.01 3.21
CA PRO A 52 2.99 4.97 3.28
C PRO A 52 2.60 4.58 4.71
N ASP A 53 3.48 4.80 5.70
CA ASP A 53 3.17 4.57 7.11
C ASP A 53 1.97 5.39 7.62
N ASP A 54 1.68 6.53 6.97
CA ASP A 54 0.56 7.35 7.42
C ASP A 54 -0.80 6.80 6.94
N PHE A 55 -0.83 5.74 6.11
CA PHE A 55 -2.08 5.10 5.73
C PHE A 55 -2.82 4.58 6.96
N THR A 56 -4.08 4.98 7.11
CA THR A 56 -4.89 4.46 8.22
C THR A 56 -5.41 3.07 7.90
N LEU A 57 -5.69 2.27 8.94
CA LEU A 57 -6.28 0.94 8.75
C LEU A 57 -7.63 1.01 7.98
N ALA A 58 -8.40 2.08 8.16
CA ALA A 58 -9.64 2.30 7.42
C ALA A 58 -9.39 2.53 5.92
N GLU A 59 -8.38 3.34 5.58
CA GLU A 59 -7.94 3.56 4.18
C GLU A 59 -7.46 2.24 3.54
N LEU A 60 -6.65 1.45 4.25
CA LEU A 60 -6.17 0.15 3.76
C LEU A 60 -7.31 -0.86 3.56
N ARG A 61 -8.31 -0.89 4.44
CA ARG A 61 -9.53 -1.71 4.26
C ARG A 61 -10.31 -1.32 3.01
N ARG A 62 -10.47 -0.02 2.75
CA ARG A 62 -11.13 0.48 1.53
C ARG A 62 -10.34 0.12 0.28
N LEU A 63 -9.01 0.25 0.31
CA LEU A 63 -8.14 -0.18 -0.79
C LEU A 63 -8.24 -1.68 -1.04
N SER A 64 -8.25 -2.49 0.02
CA SER A 64 -8.44 -3.95 -0.05
C SER A 64 -9.73 -4.30 -0.79
N GLN A 65 -10.84 -3.65 -0.43
CA GLN A 65 -12.13 -3.87 -1.10
C GLN A 65 -12.13 -3.39 -2.55
N LYS A 66 -11.60 -2.19 -2.81
CA LYS A 66 -11.59 -1.57 -4.15
C LYS A 66 -10.70 -2.33 -5.13
N LEU A 67 -9.51 -2.72 -4.69
CA LEU A 67 -8.54 -3.44 -5.50
C LEU A 67 -8.74 -4.96 -5.45
N ARG A 68 -9.71 -5.46 -4.67
CA ARG A 68 -9.93 -6.90 -4.44
C ARG A 68 -8.65 -7.63 -4.01
N ILE A 69 -7.83 -6.97 -3.19
CA ILE A 69 -6.59 -7.50 -2.62
C ILE A 69 -6.86 -7.81 -1.15
N PRO A 70 -6.49 -8.99 -0.62
CA PRO A 70 -6.63 -9.28 0.80
C PRO A 70 -5.92 -8.23 1.66
N LEU A 71 -6.56 -7.76 2.73
CA LEU A 71 -5.96 -6.76 3.63
C LEU A 71 -4.64 -7.26 4.22
N THR A 72 -4.53 -8.56 4.49
CA THR A 72 -3.29 -9.20 4.93
C THR A 72 -2.17 -9.02 3.91
N SER A 73 -2.44 -9.09 2.61
CA SER A 73 -1.41 -8.83 1.59
C SER A 73 -0.95 -7.36 1.55
N LEU A 74 -1.77 -6.42 2.04
CA LEU A 74 -1.35 -5.02 2.20
C LEU A 74 -0.53 -4.81 3.47
N LEU A 75 -0.76 -5.59 4.53
CA LEU A 75 -0.11 -5.46 5.84
C LEU A 75 1.14 -6.35 5.98
N ASP A 76 1.03 -7.61 5.60
CA ASP A 76 2.04 -8.67 5.73
C ASP A 76 2.92 -8.78 4.48
N ASN A 77 3.46 -7.68 3.99
CA ASN A 77 4.44 -7.73 2.89
C ASN A 77 5.76 -8.44 3.30
N VAL A 78 5.84 -9.01 4.50
CA VAL A 78 6.79 -10.09 4.80
C VAL A 78 6.40 -11.30 3.94
N LYS A 79 6.93 -11.37 2.72
CA LYS A 79 7.12 -12.66 2.07
C LYS A 79 8.01 -13.47 3.02
N GLU A 80 7.39 -14.32 3.84
CA GLU A 80 8.10 -15.48 4.37
C GLU A 80 8.76 -16.14 3.17
N GLY A 81 10.08 -16.22 3.23
CA GLY A 81 10.85 -16.90 2.20
C GLY A 81 10.30 -18.31 2.08
N LYS A 82 9.61 -18.60 0.97
CA LYS A 82 9.55 -19.95 0.48
C LYS A 82 10.97 -20.31 0.09
N SER A 83 11.71 -20.85 1.06
CA SER A 83 12.78 -21.80 0.79
C SER A 83 12.12 -23.01 0.14
N ALA A 84 12.32 -23.15 -1.15
CA ALA A 84 12.22 -24.40 -1.89
C ALA A 84 13.49 -24.52 -2.73
#